data_AF-A0A449B7B2-F1
#
_entry.id   AF-A0A449B7B2-F1
#
_cell.length_a   1.000
_cell.length_b   1.000
_cell.length_c   1.000
_cell.angle_alpha   90.00
_cell.angle_beta   90.00
_cell.angle_gamma   90.00
#
_symmetry.space_group_name_H-M   'P 1'
#
loop_
_entity.id
_entity.type
_entity.pdbx_description
1 polymer ?
#
loop_
_entity_poly.entity_id
_entity_poly.type
_entity_poly.pdbx_seq_one_letter_code
_entity_poly.pdbx_strand_id
1 'polypeptide(L)'
;MKRKLALLFSVFGGVTAPLAIAASCSQQQSVTKSENSTTTAATTEEKTLSPEEVAKVALVKESTAANENLIRMSENVLVLLKESAKMKNSSEASKEDVYLEFGELYFDMSKSVKQEITLVSTQGTAAKFVVQLSKTLSNNTVVSVSKEVEVNGYKEAEAAEQ
;
A
#
# COMPACT_ATOMS: atom_id res chain seq x y z
N MET A 1 -6.05 44.00 -30.93
CA MET A 1 -5.39 44.23 -29.63
C MET A 1 -4.42 43.09 -29.37
N LYS A 2 -3.25 43.40 -28.80
CA LYS A 2 -2.02 42.58 -28.82
C LYS A 2 -2.11 41.39 -27.85
N ARG A 3 -1.69 40.20 -28.30
CA ARG A 3 -1.49 38.99 -27.49
C ARG A 3 -0.29 39.16 -26.56
N LYS A 4 -0.44 38.89 -25.26
CA LYS A 4 0.65 38.56 -24.33
C LYS A 4 0.08 37.74 -23.17
N LEU A 5 0.39 36.44 -23.11
CA LEU A 5 0.41 35.73 -21.83
C LEU A 5 1.73 34.96 -21.77
N ALA A 6 2.47 35.23 -20.72
CA ALA A 6 3.87 34.91 -20.57
C ALA A 6 4.09 33.40 -20.36
N LEU A 7 4.92 32.84 -21.23
CA LEU A 7 5.72 31.64 -21.01
C LEU A 7 6.80 31.96 -19.99
N LEU A 8 6.73 31.41 -18.77
CA LEU A 8 7.90 31.18 -17.90
C LEU A 8 7.52 30.18 -16.80
N PHE A 9 7.95 28.92 -16.90
CA PHE A 9 8.62 28.21 -15.80
C PHE A 9 9.53 27.12 -16.40
N SER A 10 10.81 27.39 -16.24
CA SER A 10 12.01 26.62 -16.57
C SER A 10 12.00 25.20 -15.99
N VAL A 11 12.19 24.17 -16.83
CA VAL A 11 13.42 23.37 -17.02
C VAL A 11 13.89 22.57 -15.79
N PHE A 12 13.58 21.26 -15.85
CA PHE A 12 14.39 20.07 -15.57
C PHE A 12 15.73 20.20 -14.81
N GLY A 13 15.93 19.31 -13.82
CA GLY A 13 17.27 18.84 -13.44
C GLY A 13 17.35 18.02 -12.14
N GLY A 14 17.65 16.71 -12.26
CA GLY A 14 18.20 15.81 -11.21
C GLY A 14 17.15 15.10 -10.35
N VAL A 15 16.88 13.78 -10.43
CA VAL A 15 17.75 12.58 -10.47
C VAL A 15 18.82 12.61 -9.38
N THR A 16 18.47 12.13 -8.18
CA THR A 16 18.98 10.90 -7.53
C THR A 16 18.59 10.91 -6.05
N ALA A 17 17.82 9.90 -5.64
CA ALA A 17 17.79 9.47 -4.24
C ALA A 17 19.17 8.91 -3.86
N PRO A 18 19.55 8.99 -2.59
CA PRO A 18 20.28 7.90 -1.97
C PRO A 18 19.50 7.34 -0.78
N LEU A 19 19.27 6.03 -0.88
CA LEU A 19 18.97 5.12 0.22
C LEU A 19 19.95 5.38 1.38
N ALA A 20 19.46 5.90 2.49
CA ALA A 20 20.19 5.90 3.75
C ALA A 20 20.00 4.53 4.43
N ILE A 21 20.62 3.49 3.87
CA ILE A 21 20.99 2.31 4.64
C ILE A 21 22.47 2.48 4.96
N ALA A 22 22.76 3.10 6.10
CA ALA A 22 24.09 3.08 6.68
C ALA A 22 24.18 1.88 7.64
N ALA A 23 24.56 0.74 7.09
CA ALA A 23 25.23 -0.30 7.86
C ALA A 23 26.73 0.04 7.87
N SER A 24 27.22 0.66 8.95
CA SER A 24 28.65 0.71 9.21
C SER A 24 28.94 0.79 10.71
N CYS A 25 28.97 -0.37 11.38
CA CYS A 25 29.85 -0.54 12.54
C CYS A 25 31.18 -1.11 12.02
N SER A 26 32.02 -0.25 11.46
CA SER A 26 33.46 -0.52 11.38
C SER A 26 34.15 0.47 12.32
N GLN A 27 34.26 0.10 13.59
CA GLN A 27 35.12 0.84 14.51
C GLN A 27 36.55 0.44 14.18
N GLN A 28 37.19 1.23 13.30
CA GLN A 28 38.62 1.16 13.05
C GLN A 28 39.32 1.72 14.30
N GLN A 29 39.62 0.83 15.24
CA GLN A 29 40.45 1.16 16.39
C GLN A 29 41.87 1.43 15.88
N SER A 30 42.38 2.62 16.20
CA SER A 30 43.72 3.07 15.87
C SER A 30 44.77 2.07 16.35
N VAL A 31 45.65 1.66 15.44
CA VAL A 31 46.82 0.83 15.71
C VAL A 31 47.77 1.60 16.62
N THR A 32 47.81 1.24 17.90
CA THR A 32 49.00 1.43 18.72
C THR A 32 49.78 0.12 18.69
N LYS A 33 50.97 0.20 18.12
CA LYS A 33 51.95 -0.88 17.94
C LYS A 33 52.22 -1.56 19.29
N SER A 34 51.91 -2.85 19.42
CA SER A 34 52.49 -3.70 20.46
C SER A 34 52.76 -5.08 19.86
N GLU A 35 54.04 -5.38 19.70
CA GLU A 35 54.54 -6.69 19.33
C GLU A 35 54.11 -7.70 20.40
N ASN A 36 53.20 -8.60 20.06
CA ASN A 36 53.31 -10.01 20.44
C ASN A 36 52.36 -10.85 19.60
N SER A 37 52.94 -11.84 18.95
CA SER A 37 52.28 -12.87 18.16
C SER A 37 51.32 -13.69 19.00
N THR A 38 50.02 -13.62 18.69
CA THR A 38 49.12 -14.77 18.85
C THR A 38 48.04 -14.68 17.79
N THR A 39 48.11 -15.58 16.82
CA THR A 39 47.12 -15.74 15.76
C THR A 39 45.83 -16.28 16.37
N THR A 40 44.93 -15.39 16.81
CA THR A 40 43.55 -15.80 17.08
C THR A 40 42.81 -15.71 15.75
N ALA A 41 42.62 -16.85 15.10
CA ALA A 41 41.63 -16.97 14.05
C ALA A 41 40.31 -16.45 14.63
N ALA A 42 39.81 -15.34 14.08
CA ALA A 42 38.44 -14.92 14.33
C ALA A 42 37.54 -15.98 13.68
N THR A 43 37.21 -17.02 14.45
CA THR A 43 36.14 -17.93 14.12
C THR A 43 34.91 -17.05 13.98
N THR A 44 34.45 -16.86 12.75
CA THR A 44 33.12 -16.31 12.51
C THR A 44 32.17 -17.35 13.08
N GLU A 45 31.72 -17.15 14.32
CA GLU A 45 30.64 -17.97 14.86
C GLU A 45 29.43 -17.71 13.96
N GLU A 46 29.16 -18.66 13.08
CA GLU A 46 27.94 -18.72 12.31
C GLU A 46 26.81 -18.86 13.34
N LYS A 47 26.20 -17.72 13.71
CA LYS A 47 25.06 -17.67 14.63
C LYS A 47 23.93 -18.49 13.99
N THR A 48 23.91 -19.77 14.31
CA THR A 48 22.89 -20.71 13.85
C THR A 48 21.64 -20.37 14.64
N LEU A 49 20.68 -19.74 13.97
CA LEU A 49 19.42 -19.35 14.58
C LEU A 49 18.69 -20.60 15.09
N SER A 50 18.13 -20.51 16.29
CA SER A 50 17.27 -21.57 16.81
C SER A 50 16.02 -21.72 15.94
N PRO A 51 15.38 -22.90 15.89
CA PRO A 51 14.13 -23.10 15.14
C PRO A 51 13.03 -22.09 15.51
N GLU A 52 13.00 -21.63 16.76
CA GLU A 52 12.06 -20.61 17.23
C GLU A 52 12.38 -19.21 16.66
N GLU A 53 13.65 -18.83 16.61
CA GLU A 53 14.08 -17.58 15.97
C GLU A 53 13.82 -17.61 14.46
N VAL A 54 14.06 -18.74 13.80
CA VAL A 54 13.75 -18.93 12.37
C VAL A 54 12.25 -18.79 12.11
N ALA A 55 11.41 -19.40 12.95
CA ALA A 55 9.96 -19.27 12.86
C ALA A 55 9.49 -17.81 13.05
N LYS A 56 10.06 -17.10 14.03
CA LYS A 56 9.79 -15.66 14.25
C LYS A 56 10.17 -14.81 13.03
N VAL A 57 11.36 -15.05 12.46
CA VAL A 57 11.82 -14.34 11.26
C VAL A 57 10.91 -14.65 10.05
N ALA A 58 10.47 -15.91 9.89
CA ALA A 58 9.55 -16.29 8.82
C ALA A 58 8.20 -15.57 8.93
N LEU A 59 7.64 -15.47 10.15
CA LEU A 59 6.38 -14.75 10.40
C LEU A 59 6.49 -13.25 10.11
N VAL A 60 7.61 -12.62 10.49
CA VAL A 60 7.86 -11.21 10.18
C VAL A 60 7.95 -11.01 8.67
N LYS A 61 8.69 -11.86 7.96
CA LYS A 61 8.81 -11.80 6.49
C LYS A 61 7.45 -11.99 5.80
N GLU A 62 6.65 -12.95 6.27
CA GLU A 62 5.30 -13.18 5.75
C GLU A 62 4.41 -11.96 5.96
N SER A 63 4.42 -11.38 7.17
CA SER A 63 3.63 -10.20 7.51
C SER A 63 4.01 -8.98 6.66
N THR A 64 5.32 -8.69 6.52
CA THR A 64 5.80 -7.59 5.69
C THR A 64 5.42 -7.78 4.23
N ALA A 65 5.65 -8.98 3.67
CA ALA A 65 5.30 -9.27 2.29
C ALA A 65 3.77 -9.19 2.05
N ALA A 66 2.96 -9.70 2.98
CA ALA A 66 1.51 -9.59 2.89
C ALA A 66 1.05 -8.12 2.94
N ASN A 67 1.60 -7.33 3.85
CA ASN A 67 1.26 -5.92 3.98
C ASN A 67 1.65 -5.10 2.74
N GLU A 68 2.88 -5.24 2.23
CA GLU A 68 3.33 -4.56 1.02
C GLU A 68 2.45 -4.90 -0.20
N ASN A 69 2.08 -6.17 -0.33
CA ASN A 69 1.20 -6.63 -1.39
C ASN A 69 -0.22 -6.06 -1.27
N LEU A 70 -0.79 -6.03 -0.06
CA LEU A 70 -2.11 -5.44 0.18
C LEU A 70 -2.11 -3.93 -0.09
N ILE A 71 -1.03 -3.21 0.27
CA ILE A 71 -0.86 -1.79 -0.05
C ILE A 71 -0.89 -1.59 -1.57
N ARG A 72 -0.03 -2.29 -2.31
CA ARG A 72 0.03 -2.19 -3.77
C ARG A 72 -1.30 -2.55 -4.43
N MET A 73 -1.96 -3.60 -3.95
CA MET A 73 -3.29 -3.98 -4.44
C MET A 73 -4.32 -2.90 -4.16
N SER A 74 -4.30 -2.26 -2.98
CA SER A 74 -5.20 -1.13 -2.65
C SER A 74 -4.93 0.12 -3.51
N GLU A 75 -3.67 0.37 -3.86
CA GLU A 75 -3.30 1.50 -4.71
C GLU A 75 -3.86 1.31 -6.14
N ASN A 76 -3.88 0.06 -6.60
CA ASN A 76 -4.24 -0.32 -7.97
C ASN A 76 -5.68 -0.86 -8.13
N VAL A 77 -6.47 -0.95 -7.05
CA VAL A 77 -7.89 -1.30 -7.17
C VAL A 77 -8.69 -0.09 -7.66
N LEU A 78 -9.54 -0.34 -8.64
CA LEU A 78 -10.55 0.59 -9.11
C LEU A 78 -11.90 0.20 -8.53
N VAL A 79 -12.67 1.19 -8.09
CA VAL A 79 -14.06 1.01 -7.63
C VAL A 79 -14.96 1.61 -8.69
N LEU A 80 -15.75 0.76 -9.33
CA LEU A 80 -16.59 1.16 -10.47
C LEU A 80 -18.07 1.07 -10.12
N LEU A 81 -18.83 2.07 -10.56
CA LEU A 81 -20.29 2.08 -10.45
C LEU A 81 -20.90 1.12 -11.47
N LYS A 82 -21.80 0.25 -11.02
CA LYS A 82 -22.57 -0.65 -11.89
C LYS A 82 -23.56 0.15 -12.73
N GLU A 83 -23.82 -0.33 -13.94
CA GLU A 83 -24.81 0.28 -14.84
C GLU A 83 -26.20 0.39 -14.18
N SER A 84 -26.61 -0.66 -13.45
CA SER A 84 -27.89 -0.68 -12.72
C SER A 84 -27.99 0.39 -11.64
N ALA A 85 -26.87 0.91 -11.14
CA ALA A 85 -26.82 1.92 -10.10
C ALA A 85 -26.79 3.35 -10.64
N LYS A 86 -26.45 3.56 -11.93
CA LYS A 86 -26.45 4.89 -12.56
C LYS A 86 -27.81 5.57 -12.56
N MET A 87 -28.88 4.81 -12.40
CA MET A 87 -30.25 5.32 -12.34
C MET A 87 -30.71 5.64 -10.91
N LYS A 88 -29.92 5.29 -9.90
CA LYS A 88 -30.20 5.56 -8.49
C LYS A 88 -29.73 6.95 -8.09
N ASN A 89 -30.41 7.52 -7.10
CA ASN A 89 -29.94 8.71 -6.42
C ASN A 89 -28.78 8.35 -5.47
N SER A 90 -27.87 9.29 -5.23
CA SER A 90 -26.74 9.04 -4.31
C SER A 90 -27.19 8.68 -2.90
N SER A 91 -28.35 9.17 -2.44
CA SER A 91 -28.96 8.83 -1.15
C SER A 91 -29.38 7.36 -1.03
N GLU A 92 -29.50 6.65 -2.16
CA GLU A 92 -29.84 5.22 -2.24
C GLU A 92 -28.60 4.36 -2.48
N ALA A 93 -27.40 4.97 -2.49
CA ALA A 93 -26.16 4.27 -2.73
C ALA A 93 -25.96 3.14 -1.72
N SER A 94 -25.47 2.00 -2.18
CA SER A 94 -25.08 0.88 -1.33
C SER A 94 -23.83 0.19 -1.84
N LYS A 95 -23.24 -0.70 -1.03
CA LYS A 95 -22.05 -1.48 -1.43
C LYS A 95 -22.33 -2.40 -2.64
N GLU A 96 -23.59 -2.78 -2.85
CA GLU A 96 -24.03 -3.60 -3.98
C GLU A 96 -24.00 -2.84 -5.31
N ASP A 97 -23.93 -1.52 -5.29
CA ASP A 97 -23.90 -0.67 -6.49
C ASP A 97 -22.53 -0.60 -7.15
N VAL A 98 -21.49 -1.02 -6.45
CA VAL A 98 -20.12 -0.95 -6.92
C VAL A 98 -19.51 -2.33 -7.08
N TYR A 99 -18.44 -2.42 -7.86
CA TYR A 99 -17.57 -3.59 -7.90
C TYR A 99 -16.11 -3.14 -7.94
N LEU A 100 -15.24 -4.03 -7.48
CA LEU A 100 -13.81 -3.84 -7.50
C LEU A 100 -13.25 -4.42 -8.80
N GLU A 101 -12.46 -3.63 -9.50
CA GLU A 101 -11.65 -4.09 -10.62
C GLU A 101 -10.18 -4.06 -10.20
N PHE A 102 -9.51 -5.19 -10.39
CA PHE A 102 -8.09 -5.34 -10.10
C PHE A 102 -7.34 -5.46 -11.42
N GLY A 103 -6.22 -4.73 -11.55
CA GLY A 103 -5.32 -4.92 -12.68
C GLY A 103 -4.82 -6.36 -12.76
N GLU A 104 -4.43 -6.81 -13.96
CA GLU A 104 -4.06 -8.21 -14.26
C GLU A 104 -3.06 -8.81 -13.25
N LEU A 105 -2.04 -8.03 -12.87
CA LEU A 105 -1.01 -8.45 -11.91
C LEU A 105 -1.55 -8.78 -10.51
N TYR A 106 -2.70 -8.25 -10.13
CA TYR A 106 -3.31 -8.40 -8.81
C TYR A 106 -4.56 -9.29 -8.84
N PHE A 107 -5.02 -9.71 -10.03
CA PHE A 107 -6.22 -10.52 -10.18
C PHE A 107 -6.10 -11.86 -9.44
N ASP A 108 -4.98 -12.57 -9.61
CA ASP A 108 -4.79 -13.84 -8.91
C ASP A 108 -4.63 -13.66 -7.40
N MET A 109 -3.96 -12.59 -6.97
CA MET A 109 -3.84 -12.26 -5.55
C MET A 109 -5.21 -11.99 -4.92
N SER A 110 -6.10 -11.32 -5.64
CA SER A 110 -7.44 -10.95 -5.16
C SER A 110 -8.29 -12.14 -4.72
N LYS A 111 -8.04 -13.32 -5.29
CA LYS A 111 -8.72 -14.59 -4.93
C LYS A 111 -8.36 -15.08 -3.52
N SER A 112 -7.21 -14.66 -2.99
CA SER A 112 -6.71 -15.04 -1.67
C SER A 112 -6.90 -13.97 -0.59
N VAL A 113 -7.49 -12.84 -0.97
CA VAL A 113 -7.68 -11.66 -0.11
C VAL A 113 -9.17 -11.47 0.11
N LYS A 114 -9.58 -11.31 1.37
CA LYS A 114 -10.95 -10.92 1.70
C LYS A 114 -11.14 -9.44 1.37
N GLN A 115 -12.20 -9.14 0.63
CA GLN A 115 -12.56 -7.80 0.17
C GLN A 115 -13.84 -7.37 0.85
N GLU A 116 -13.86 -6.16 1.40
CA GLU A 116 -15.03 -5.59 2.06
C GLU A 116 -15.21 -4.14 1.61
N ILE A 117 -16.43 -3.77 1.27
CA ILE A 117 -16.79 -2.42 0.80
C ILE A 117 -17.86 -1.87 1.74
N THR A 118 -17.59 -0.69 2.27
CA THR A 118 -18.49 0.01 3.20
C THR A 118 -18.78 1.41 2.66
N LEU A 119 -20.07 1.76 2.57
CA LEU A 119 -20.48 3.13 2.27
C LEU A 119 -20.17 4.02 3.48
N VAL A 120 -19.50 5.15 3.24
CA VAL A 120 -19.14 6.12 4.28
C VAL A 120 -20.01 7.36 4.22
N SER A 121 -20.19 7.94 3.04
CA SER A 121 -20.99 9.15 2.87
C SER A 121 -21.47 9.30 1.44
N THR A 122 -22.44 10.17 1.24
CA THR A 122 -23.04 10.49 -0.05
C THR A 122 -23.12 12.01 -0.18
N GLN A 123 -22.81 12.55 -1.35
CA GLN A 123 -22.87 13.99 -1.61
C GLN A 123 -23.22 14.26 -3.06
N GLY A 124 -24.35 14.92 -3.31
CA GLY A 124 -24.79 15.27 -4.67
C GLY A 124 -24.97 14.04 -5.54
N THR A 125 -24.09 13.84 -6.53
CA THR A 125 -24.08 12.71 -7.47
C THR A 125 -22.98 11.68 -7.18
N ALA A 126 -22.32 11.80 -6.02
CA ALA A 126 -21.20 10.97 -5.61
C ALA A 126 -21.49 10.21 -4.31
N ALA A 127 -20.85 9.05 -4.16
CA ALA A 127 -20.81 8.27 -2.93
C ALA A 127 -19.36 7.89 -2.60
N LYS A 128 -18.98 8.01 -1.33
CA LYS A 128 -17.67 7.63 -0.81
C LYS A 128 -17.76 6.26 -0.16
N PHE A 129 -16.85 5.38 -0.55
CA PHE A 129 -16.73 4.02 -0.05
C PHE A 129 -15.35 3.80 0.56
N VAL A 130 -15.28 3.01 1.62
CA VAL A 130 -14.03 2.39 2.10
C VAL A 130 -13.96 0.99 1.53
N VAL A 131 -12.85 0.70 0.85
CA VAL A 131 -12.48 -0.64 0.44
C VAL A 131 -11.43 -1.16 1.40
N GLN A 132 -11.75 -2.23 2.13
CA GLN A 132 -10.83 -2.93 2.99
C GLN A 132 -10.40 -4.25 2.34
N LEU A 133 -9.09 -4.43 2.23
CA LEU A 133 -8.43 -5.64 1.75
C LEU A 133 -7.74 -6.31 2.93
N SER A 134 -7.99 -7.60 3.17
CA SER A 134 -7.42 -8.31 4.30
C SER A 134 -6.96 -9.72 3.97
N LYS A 135 -5.90 -10.17 4.65
CA LYS A 135 -5.34 -11.51 4.50
C LYS A 135 -5.02 -12.10 5.88
N THR A 136 -5.44 -13.34 6.09
CA THR A 136 -5.05 -14.13 7.26
C THR A 136 -3.71 -14.81 6.99
N LEU A 137 -2.76 -14.62 7.89
CA LEU A 137 -1.41 -15.19 7.83
C LEU A 137 -1.38 -16.62 8.40
N SER A 138 -0.25 -17.32 8.22
CA SER A 138 -0.04 -18.68 8.74
C SER A 138 -0.23 -18.83 10.25
N ASN A 139 -0.04 -17.76 11.02
CA ASN A 139 -0.24 -17.72 12.47
C ASN A 139 -1.65 -17.24 12.89
N ASN A 140 -2.61 -17.19 11.96
CA ASN A 140 -3.97 -16.68 12.15
C ASN A 140 -4.09 -15.17 12.46
N THR A 141 -2.99 -14.41 12.37
CA THR A 141 -3.06 -12.94 12.43
C THR A 141 -3.66 -12.41 11.14
N VAL A 142 -4.52 -11.38 11.22
CA VAL A 142 -5.07 -10.69 10.05
C VAL A 142 -4.30 -9.40 9.84
N VAL A 143 -3.81 -9.20 8.61
CA VAL A 143 -3.29 -7.92 8.15
C VAL A 143 -4.32 -7.31 7.21
N SER A 144 -4.58 -6.01 7.35
CA SER A 144 -5.55 -5.31 6.50
C SER A 144 -5.10 -3.92 6.12
N VAL A 145 -5.48 -3.51 4.91
CA VAL A 145 -5.29 -2.15 4.38
C VAL A 145 -6.64 -1.62 3.92
N SER A 146 -6.92 -0.35 4.18
CA SER A 146 -8.15 0.32 3.77
C SER A 146 -7.85 1.54 2.91
N LYS A 147 -8.71 1.79 1.92
CA LYS A 147 -8.65 2.97 1.04
C LYS A 147 -10.04 3.56 0.87
N GLU A 148 -10.15 4.86 1.05
CA GLU A 148 -11.35 5.63 0.69
C GLU A 148 -11.33 5.97 -0.79
N VAL A 149 -12.47 5.75 -1.46
CA VAL A 149 -12.65 6.04 -2.88
C VAL A 149 -14.01 6.71 -3.07
N GLU A 150 -14.00 7.82 -3.80
CA GLU A 150 -15.21 8.48 -4.24
C GLU A 150 -15.63 7.94 -5.61
N VAL A 151 -16.90 7.51 -5.70
CA VAL A 151 -17.50 7.00 -6.92
C VAL A 151 -18.56 7.98 -7.37
N ASN A 152 -18.37 8.50 -8.58
CA ASN A 152 -19.26 9.45 -9.24
C ASN A 152 -20.21 8.73 -10.21
N GLY A 153 -21.33 9.38 -10.54
CA GLY A 153 -22.23 8.93 -11.59
C GLY A 153 -23.62 8.47 -11.13
N TYR A 154 -23.97 8.72 -9.86
CA TYR A 154 -25.36 8.64 -9.41
C TYR A 154 -26.17 9.80 -9.98
N LYS A 155 -27.50 9.65 -10.03
CA LYS A 155 -28.39 10.74 -10.40
C LYS A 155 -28.46 11.81 -9.32
N GLU A 156 -28.73 13.04 -9.76
CA GLU A 156 -29.16 14.10 -8.86
C GLU A 156 -30.52 13.74 -8.27
N ALA A 157 -30.67 13.94 -6.96
CA ALA A 157 -31.97 13.84 -6.33
C ALA A 157 -32.90 14.89 -6.95
N GLU A 158 -34.03 14.46 -7.51
CA GLU A 158 -35.07 15.38 -7.96
C GLU A 158 -35.47 16.25 -6.76
N ALA A 159 -35.48 17.57 -6.96
CA ALA A 159 -35.92 18.49 -5.92
C ALA A 159 -37.35 18.10 -5.55
N ALA A 160 -37.57 17.77 -4.27
CA ALA A 160 -38.91 17.52 -3.79
C ALA A 160 -39.76 18.77 -4.07
N GLU A 161 -40.68 18.68 -5.02
CA GLU A 161 -41.64 19.75 -5.28
C GLU A 161 -42.45 19.96 -3.99
N GLN A 162 -42.23 21.12 -3.37
CA GLN A 162 -43.00 21.61 -2.23
C GLN A 162 -44.33 22.20 -2.69
#